data_AF-A0A6M1T702-F1
#
_entry.id   AF-A0A6M1T702-F1
#
_cell.length_a   1.000
_cell.length_b   1.000
_cell.length_c   1.000
_cell.angle_alpha   90.00
_cell.angle_beta   90.00
_cell.angle_gamma   90.00
#
_symmetry.space_group_name_H-M   'P 1'
#
loop_
_entity.id
_entity.type
_entity.pdbx_description
1 polymer ?
#
loop_
_entity_poly.entity_id
_entity_poly.type
_entity_poly.pdbx_seq_one_letter_code
_entity_poly.pdbx_strand_id
1 'polypeptide(L)'
;MNTFKTIFGIVGLVFCGFGINWGIETSNFLDKAISTQGTVTDMVVRRSSDSRTYSPAIQFADSRGNSYEFVSNTSSSSPSYSRGENVDILYLPSDPQEAEIDSFFSLWGGPIIFGGLGFIFFAIGGGLIIYPIIKKRKDEHLKKTGTPVQAEFQRVDLNTSLQVNGSHPYRVISQWQNPANSEIHVFKSNNIWFDPTEYIDRERITVFMSSEDPDDYYVDLSFLPEMAD
;
A
#
# COMPACT_ATOMS: atom_id res chain seq x y z
N MET A 1 18.08 6.19 3.44
CA MET A 1 17.07 5.12 3.19
C MET A 1 16.00 5.01 4.29
N ASN A 2 16.31 5.29 5.57
CA ASN A 2 15.32 5.21 6.66
C ASN A 2 14.23 6.31 6.64
N THR A 3 14.50 7.48 6.06
CA THR A 3 13.52 8.57 5.97
C THR A 3 12.37 8.24 5.02
N PHE A 4 12.66 7.65 3.87
CA PHE A 4 11.66 7.33 2.84
C PHE A 4 10.59 6.37 3.35
N LYS A 5 10.96 5.24 3.95
CA LYS A 5 10.00 4.25 4.48
C LYS A 5 9.05 4.84 5.55
N THR A 6 9.58 5.71 6.41
CA THR A 6 8.80 6.39 7.45
C THR A 6 7.85 7.43 6.85
N ILE A 7 8.32 8.20 5.87
CA ILE A 7 7.49 9.19 5.16
C ILE A 7 6.31 8.51 4.49
N PHE A 8 6.53 7.41 3.75
CA PHE A 8 5.46 6.67 3.09
C PHE A 8 4.42 6.14 4.09
N GLY A 9 4.87 5.60 5.23
CA GLY A 9 3.97 5.17 6.29
C GLY A 9 3.14 6.31 6.89
N ILE A 10 3.76 7.47 7.17
CA ILE A 10 3.07 8.64 7.73
C ILE A 10 2.07 9.23 6.74
N VAL A 11 2.48 9.42 5.49
CA VAL A 11 1.59 9.94 4.43
C VAL A 11 0.40 9.00 4.24
N GLY A 12 0.63 7.69 4.22
CA GLY A 12 -0.43 6.69 4.18
C GLY A 12 -1.42 6.82 5.34
N LEU A 13 -0.93 6.95 6.58
CA LEU A 13 -1.79 7.15 7.75
C LEU A 13 -2.63 8.43 7.67
N VAL A 14 -2.04 9.54 7.21
CA VAL A 14 -2.75 10.81 7.05
C VAL A 14 -3.87 10.67 6.02
N PHE A 15 -3.61 10.03 4.88
CA PHE A 15 -4.62 9.83 3.84
C PHE A 15 -5.73 8.87 4.28
N CYS A 16 -5.37 7.79 4.99
CA CYS A 16 -6.35 6.90 5.62
C CYS A 16 -7.25 7.66 6.59
N GLY A 17 -6.65 8.43 7.51
CA GLY A 17 -7.39 9.22 8.49
C GLY A 17 -8.33 10.22 7.84
N PHE A 18 -7.86 10.92 6.81
CA PHE A 18 -8.68 11.84 6.03
C PHE A 18 -9.84 11.13 5.32
N GLY A 19 -9.58 10.04 4.61
CA GLY A 19 -10.62 9.27 3.91
C GLY A 19 -11.66 8.67 4.86
N ILE A 20 -11.23 8.16 6.03
CA ILE A 20 -12.14 7.65 7.06
C ILE A 20 -13.01 8.77 7.63
N ASN A 21 -12.42 9.92 7.98
CA ASN A 21 -13.18 11.05 8.52
C ASN A 21 -14.24 11.53 7.52
N TRP A 22 -13.86 11.70 6.26
CA TRP A 22 -14.79 12.08 5.20
C TRP A 22 -15.88 11.01 4.97
N GLY A 23 -15.54 9.73 5.04
CA GLY A 23 -16.54 8.65 4.98
C GLY A 23 -17.54 8.69 6.15
N ILE A 24 -17.08 9.03 7.36
CA ILE A 24 -17.96 9.21 8.54
C ILE A 24 -18.88 10.42 8.34
N GLU A 25 -18.35 11.54 7.83
CA GLU A 25 -19.15 12.73 7.50
C GLU A 25 -20.22 12.39 6.45
N THR A 26 -19.85 11.64 5.41
CA THR A 26 -20.79 11.18 4.36
C THR A 26 -21.87 10.27 4.95
N SER A 27 -21.53 9.33 5.84
CA SER A 27 -22.51 8.48 6.51
C SER A 27 -23.48 9.29 7.37
N ASN A 28 -22.95 10.24 8.16
CA ASN A 28 -23.77 11.12 8.99
C ASN A 28 -24.71 12.03 8.17
N PHE A 29 -24.28 12.43 6.97
CA PHE A 29 -25.12 13.14 6.02
C PHE A 29 -26.26 12.23 5.52
N LEU A 30 -25.95 11.02 5.07
CA LEU A 30 -26.93 10.06 4.56
C LEU A 30 -27.99 9.67 5.60
N ASP A 31 -27.61 9.56 6.87
CA ASP A 31 -28.55 9.26 7.96
C ASP A 31 -29.59 10.36 8.21
N LYS A 32 -29.30 11.60 7.79
CA LYS A 32 -30.14 12.79 8.04
C LYS A 32 -30.76 13.37 6.78
N ALA A 33 -30.25 12.99 5.61
CA ALA A 33 -30.67 13.55 4.35
C ALA A 33 -32.05 13.04 3.91
N ILE A 34 -32.79 13.88 3.19
CA ILE A 34 -34.06 13.55 2.54
C ILE A 34 -33.82 13.53 1.04
N SER A 35 -34.38 12.51 0.37
CA SER A 35 -34.35 12.36 -1.08
C SER A 35 -35.47 13.17 -1.75
N THR A 36 -35.13 13.88 -2.83
CA THR A 36 -36.05 14.63 -3.69
C THR A 36 -35.53 14.65 -5.12
N GLN A 37 -36.37 15.06 -6.08
CA GLN A 37 -35.92 15.26 -7.46
C GLN A 37 -35.49 16.71 -7.68
N GLY A 38 -34.34 16.86 -8.34
CA GLY A 38 -33.83 18.13 -8.84
C GLY A 38 -33.72 18.13 -10.36
N THR A 39 -33.75 19.31 -10.97
CA THR A 39 -33.55 19.51 -12.41
C THR A 39 -32.28 20.30 -12.65
N VAL A 40 -31.43 19.85 -13.58
CA VAL A 40 -30.20 20.54 -13.96
C VAL A 40 -30.54 21.82 -14.73
N THR A 41 -30.32 22.99 -14.13
CA THR A 41 -30.62 24.30 -14.72
C THR A 41 -29.47 24.81 -15.58
N ASP A 42 -28.24 24.57 -15.16
CA ASP A 42 -27.04 25.02 -15.89
C ASP A 42 -25.80 24.14 -15.62
N MET A 43 -24.74 24.37 -16.39
CA MET A 43 -23.42 23.76 -16.18
C MET A 43 -22.40 24.85 -15.89
N VAL A 44 -21.93 24.92 -14.66
CA VAL A 44 -20.86 25.84 -14.24
C VAL A 44 -19.53 25.32 -14.77
N VAL A 45 -18.90 26.10 -15.66
CA VAL A 45 -17.59 25.75 -16.24
C VAL A 45 -16.48 26.39 -15.42
N ARG A 46 -15.63 25.57 -14.80
CA ARG A 46 -14.37 26.03 -14.20
C ARG A 46 -13.22 25.76 -15.18
N ARG A 47 -12.42 26.81 -15.46
CA ARG A 47 -11.26 26.75 -16.36
C ARG A 47 -9.97 26.81 -15.55
N SER A 48 -9.08 25.86 -15.80
CA SER A 48 -7.66 25.93 -15.44
C SER A 48 -6.82 25.99 -16.72
N SER A 49 -5.52 26.30 -16.61
CA SER A 49 -4.60 26.52 -17.74
C SER A 49 -4.65 25.43 -18.81
N ASP A 50 -4.86 24.18 -18.41
CA ASP A 50 -4.85 23.00 -19.30
C ASP A 50 -6.11 22.11 -19.20
N SER A 51 -7.13 22.51 -18.42
CA SER A 51 -8.34 21.69 -18.23
C SER A 51 -9.61 22.51 -18.03
N ARG A 52 -10.73 21.94 -18.47
CA ARG A 52 -12.08 22.44 -18.19
C ARG A 52 -12.80 21.39 -17.38
N THR A 53 -13.44 21.82 -16.30
CA THR A 53 -14.36 20.98 -15.53
C THR A 53 -15.75 21.59 -15.55
N TYR A 54 -16.74 20.72 -15.57
CA TYR A 54 -18.15 21.07 -15.61
C TYR A 54 -18.81 20.58 -14.31
N SER A 55 -19.50 21.48 -13.62
CA SER A 55 -20.26 21.19 -12.42
C SER A 55 -21.74 21.53 -12.68
N PRO A 56 -22.67 20.57 -12.56
CA PRO A 56 -24.08 20.88 -12.74
C PRO A 56 -24.59 21.81 -11.63
N ALA A 57 -25.33 22.84 -12.02
CA ALA A 57 -26.21 23.60 -11.14
C ALA A 57 -27.59 22.93 -11.17
N ILE A 58 -28.10 22.56 -10.00
CA ILE A 58 -29.36 21.83 -9.86
C ILE A 58 -30.32 22.65 -9.03
N GLN A 59 -31.54 22.80 -9.54
CA GLN A 59 -32.67 23.37 -8.81
C GLN A 59 -33.56 22.25 -8.28
N PHE A 60 -33.92 22.32 -7.00
CA PHE A 60 -34.85 21.37 -6.39
C PHE A 60 -35.83 22.09 -5.45
N ALA A 61 -36.86 21.38 -5.01
CA ALA A 61 -37.81 21.88 -4.01
C ALA A 61 -37.74 21.04 -2.72
N ASP A 62 -37.75 21.71 -1.57
CA ASP A 62 -37.87 21.04 -0.27
C ASP A 62 -39.29 20.48 -0.04
N SER A 63 -39.46 19.70 1.04
CA SER A 63 -40.75 19.15 1.46
C SER A 63 -41.83 20.18 1.78
N ARG A 64 -41.48 21.48 1.86
CA ARG A 64 -42.40 22.61 2.08
C ARG A 64 -42.69 23.38 0.79
N GLY A 65 -42.10 22.99 -0.34
CA GLY A 65 -42.24 23.63 -1.65
C GLY A 65 -41.33 24.84 -1.87
N ASN A 66 -40.36 25.10 -0.99
CA ASN A 66 -39.38 26.16 -1.24
C ASN A 66 -38.33 25.68 -2.24
N SER A 67 -38.03 26.51 -3.24
CA SER A 67 -37.03 26.19 -4.25
C SER A 67 -35.62 26.60 -3.80
N TYR A 68 -34.66 25.70 -3.98
CA TYR A 68 -33.23 25.93 -3.73
C TYR A 68 -32.43 25.56 -4.99
N GLU A 69 -31.27 26.19 -5.13
CA GLU A 69 -30.29 25.89 -6.17
C GLU A 69 -28.94 25.65 -5.53
N PHE A 70 -28.26 24.58 -5.94
CA PHE A 70 -26.88 24.30 -5.51
C PHE A 70 -26.03 23.84 -6.70
N VAL A 71 -24.73 24.03 -6.58
CA VAL A 71 -23.74 23.56 -7.57
C VAL A 71 -23.06 22.33 -6.99
N SER A 72 -23.11 21.20 -7.70
CA SER A 72 -22.48 19.97 -7.21
C SER A 72 -20.97 20.17 -7.00
N ASN A 73 -20.45 19.65 -5.89
CA ASN A 73 -19.01 19.64 -5.61
C ASN A 73 -18.25 18.68 -6.53
N THR A 74 -18.96 17.71 -7.10
CA THR A 74 -18.41 16.76 -8.08
C THR A 74 -18.34 17.42 -9.45
N SER A 75 -17.12 17.57 -9.96
CA SER A 75 -16.87 18.18 -11.27
C SER A 75 -16.14 17.20 -12.19
N SER A 76 -16.55 17.13 -13.45
CA SER A 76 -15.98 16.20 -14.42
C SER A 76 -15.47 16.92 -15.67
N SER A 77 -14.47 16.35 -16.34
CA SER A 77 -13.89 16.89 -17.58
C SER A 77 -14.82 16.71 -18.80
N SER A 78 -15.69 15.69 -18.74
CA SER A 78 -16.84 15.53 -19.65
C SER A 78 -18.13 15.78 -18.87
N PRO A 79 -19.10 16.53 -19.41
CA PRO A 79 -20.39 16.74 -18.75
C PRO A 79 -21.10 15.39 -18.58
N SER A 80 -21.28 14.97 -17.32
CA SER A 80 -22.02 13.73 -16.98
C SER A 80 -23.53 13.91 -17.05
N TYR A 81 -24.00 15.16 -17.10
CA TYR A 81 -25.41 15.53 -17.06
C TYR A 81 -25.73 16.57 -18.13
N SER A 82 -26.98 16.58 -18.59
CA SER A 82 -27.51 17.52 -19.57
C SER A 82 -28.44 18.55 -18.92
N ARG A 83 -28.50 19.76 -19.49
CA ARG A 83 -29.47 20.78 -19.05
C ARG A 83 -30.90 20.24 -19.23
N GLY A 84 -31.73 20.37 -18.19
CA GLY A 84 -33.10 19.88 -18.14
C GLY A 84 -33.22 18.41 -17.71
N GLU A 85 -32.11 17.73 -17.42
CA GLU A 85 -32.12 16.38 -16.87
C GLU A 85 -32.60 16.39 -15.41
N ASN A 86 -33.43 15.40 -15.06
CA ASN A 86 -33.86 15.18 -13.68
C ASN A 86 -32.91 14.20 -13.00
N VAL A 87 -32.45 14.56 -11.80
CA VAL A 87 -31.52 13.77 -10.99
C VAL A 87 -32.06 13.65 -9.58
N ASP A 88 -31.82 12.51 -8.95
CA ASP A 88 -32.15 12.31 -7.54
C ASP A 88 -31.12 13.03 -6.67
N ILE A 89 -31.60 13.83 -5.72
CA ILE A 89 -30.82 14.70 -4.84
C ILE A 89 -31.12 14.34 -3.39
N LEU A 90 -30.08 14.37 -2.56
CA LEU A 90 -30.16 14.26 -1.11
C LEU A 90 -29.85 15.64 -0.52
N TYR A 91 -30.69 16.12 0.40
CA TYR A 91 -30.45 17.39 1.10
C TYR A 91 -30.73 17.27 2.59
N LEU A 92 -30.06 18.09 3.41
CA LEU A 92 -30.34 18.18 4.84
C LEU A 92 -31.54 19.09 5.12
N PRO A 93 -32.58 18.65 5.84
CA PRO A 93 -33.70 19.51 6.21
C PRO A 93 -33.31 20.67 7.14
N SER A 94 -32.23 20.49 7.91
CA SER A 94 -31.67 21.52 8.80
C SER A 94 -30.88 22.59 8.04
N ASP A 95 -30.32 22.23 6.88
CA ASP A 95 -29.62 23.15 5.99
C ASP A 95 -29.81 22.71 4.52
N PRO A 96 -30.85 23.19 3.83
CA PRO A 96 -31.13 22.79 2.46
C PRO A 96 -30.07 23.19 1.43
N GLN A 97 -29.08 24.02 1.79
CA GLN A 97 -27.95 24.32 0.91
C GLN A 97 -26.92 23.18 0.88
N GLU A 98 -26.86 22.36 1.93
CA GLU A 98 -26.10 21.12 1.93
C GLU A 98 -26.90 20.04 1.18
N ALA A 99 -26.78 20.06 -0.14
CA ALA A 99 -27.36 19.11 -1.05
C ALA A 99 -26.30 18.45 -1.92
N GLU A 100 -26.48 17.17 -2.20
CA GLU A 100 -25.60 16.37 -3.06
C GLU A 100 -26.44 15.46 -3.97
N ILE A 101 -25.88 15.10 -5.12
CA ILE A 101 -26.52 14.15 -6.04
C ILE A 101 -26.48 12.77 -5.39
N ASP A 102 -27.61 12.06 -5.39
CA ASP A 102 -27.73 10.67 -4.93
C ASP A 102 -27.07 9.70 -5.91
N SER A 103 -25.74 9.77 -5.97
CA SER A 103 -24.90 8.92 -6.77
C SER A 103 -23.76 8.39 -5.93
N PHE A 104 -23.56 7.07 -6.01
CA PHE A 104 -22.49 6.39 -5.27
C PHE A 104 -21.13 7.07 -5.45
N PHE A 105 -20.78 7.48 -6.68
CA PHE A 105 -19.49 8.11 -6.92
C PHE A 105 -19.39 9.54 -6.38
N SER A 106 -20.49 10.31 -6.39
CA SER A 106 -20.52 11.65 -5.80
C SER A 106 -20.32 11.59 -4.29
N LEU A 107 -20.95 10.62 -3.63
CA LEU A 107 -20.93 10.46 -2.18
C LEU A 107 -19.66 9.76 -1.69
N TRP A 108 -19.27 8.66 -2.33
CA TRP A 108 -18.23 7.76 -1.82
C TRP A 108 -16.91 7.80 -2.61
N GLY A 109 -16.89 8.44 -3.78
CA GLY A 109 -15.69 8.48 -4.64
C GLY A 109 -14.49 9.07 -3.93
N GLY A 110 -14.63 10.25 -3.31
CA GLY A 110 -13.59 10.91 -2.53
C GLY A 110 -13.06 10.03 -1.38
N PRO A 111 -13.93 9.65 -0.41
CA PRO A 111 -13.54 8.80 0.72
C PRO A 111 -12.83 7.50 0.30
N ILE A 112 -13.33 6.80 -0.73
CA ILE A 112 -12.74 5.55 -1.22
C ILE A 112 -11.38 5.78 -1.86
N ILE A 113 -11.22 6.82 -2.68
CA ILE A 113 -9.94 7.12 -3.34
C ILE A 113 -8.87 7.44 -2.29
N PHE A 114 -9.16 8.35 -1.36
CA PHE A 114 -8.20 8.74 -0.32
C PHE A 114 -7.91 7.60 0.66
N GLY A 115 -8.94 6.87 1.08
CA GLY A 115 -8.77 5.70 1.96
C GLY A 115 -7.96 4.58 1.28
N GLY A 116 -8.25 4.28 0.01
CA GLY A 116 -7.55 3.27 -0.78
C GLY A 116 -6.09 3.63 -1.04
N LEU A 117 -5.82 4.86 -1.48
CA LEU A 117 -4.45 5.35 -1.66
C LEU A 117 -3.68 5.35 -0.33
N GLY A 118 -4.31 5.85 0.74
CA GLY A 118 -3.72 5.84 2.08
C GLY A 118 -3.33 4.44 2.52
N PHE A 119 -4.21 3.45 2.31
CA PHE A 119 -3.95 2.06 2.66
C PHE A 119 -2.77 1.48 1.89
N ILE A 120 -2.68 1.74 0.58
CA ILE A 120 -1.55 1.28 -0.25
C ILE A 120 -0.23 1.87 0.27
N PHE A 121 -0.17 3.18 0.48
CA PHE A 121 1.04 3.84 0.98
C PHE A 121 1.42 3.34 2.38
N PHE A 122 0.44 3.17 3.26
CA PHE A 122 0.65 2.63 4.60
C PHE A 122 1.17 1.18 4.57
N ALA A 123 0.58 0.32 3.73
CA ALA A 123 1.00 -1.07 3.58
C ALA A 123 2.43 -1.17 3.05
N ILE A 124 2.80 -0.35 2.06
CA ILE A 124 4.18 -0.29 1.53
C ILE A 124 5.15 0.19 2.62
N GLY A 125 4.86 1.33 3.26
CA GLY A 125 5.73 1.89 4.31
C GLY A 125 5.88 0.95 5.50
N GLY A 126 4.77 0.39 5.98
CA GLY A 126 4.73 -0.60 7.06
C GLY A 126 5.46 -1.89 6.69
N GLY A 127 5.25 -2.43 5.49
CA GLY A 127 5.94 -3.62 5.01
C GLY A 127 7.46 -3.46 4.97
N LEU A 128 7.96 -2.33 4.47
CA LEU A 128 9.39 -2.02 4.44
C LEU A 128 10.03 -1.90 5.84
N ILE A 129 9.24 -1.56 6.86
CA ILE A 129 9.69 -1.48 8.26
C ILE A 129 9.59 -2.83 8.96
N ILE A 130 8.47 -3.53 8.78
CA ILE A 130 8.12 -4.76 9.51
C ILE A 130 8.86 -5.97 8.96
N TYR A 131 9.01 -6.10 7.64
CA TYR A 131 9.68 -7.24 7.00
C TYR A 131 11.09 -7.53 7.56
N PRO A 132 12.03 -6.56 7.66
CA PRO A 132 13.37 -6.85 8.20
C PRO A 132 13.33 -7.25 9.69
N ILE A 133 12.36 -6.73 10.46
CA ILE A 133 12.19 -7.10 11.87
C ILE A 133 11.73 -8.55 11.99
N ILE A 134 10.73 -8.94 11.21
CA ILE A 134 10.24 -10.33 11.19
C ILE A 134 11.33 -11.27 10.70
N LYS A 135 12.02 -10.93 9.60
CA LYS A 135 13.12 -11.73 9.05
C LYS A 135 14.24 -11.93 10.07
N LYS A 136 14.67 -10.86 10.76
CA LYS A 136 15.69 -10.96 11.82
C LYS A 136 15.25 -11.88 12.96
N ARG A 137 14.00 -11.77 13.42
CA ARG A 137 13.46 -12.66 14.47
C ARG A 137 13.41 -14.12 14.02
N LYS A 138 13.02 -14.37 12.77
CA LYS A 138 13.01 -15.70 12.16
C LYS A 138 14.41 -16.31 12.13
N ASP A 139 15.38 -15.55 11.64
CA ASP A 139 16.78 -15.98 11.58
C ASP A 139 17.33 -16.30 12.98
N GLU A 140 17.07 -15.45 13.97
CA GLU A 140 17.46 -15.69 15.37
C GLU A 140 16.75 -16.90 16.00
N HIS A 141 15.52 -17.20 15.59
CA HIS A 141 14.81 -18.40 16.01
C HIS A 141 15.49 -19.65 15.43
N LEU A 142 15.71 -19.68 14.11
CA LEU A 142 16.36 -20.80 13.43
C LEU A 142 17.77 -21.09 13.95
N LYS A 143 18.57 -20.06 14.28
CA LYS A 143 19.87 -20.25 14.94
C LYS A 143 19.78 -21.03 16.26
N LYS A 144 18.67 -20.90 16.98
CA LYS A 144 18.48 -21.50 18.33
C LYS A 144 17.79 -22.85 18.27
N THR A 145 16.84 -23.04 17.37
CA THR A 145 15.94 -24.20 17.34
C THR A 145 16.06 -25.04 16.07
N GLY A 146 16.66 -24.50 15.00
CA GLY A 146 16.80 -25.17 13.72
C GLY A 146 17.77 -26.33 13.78
N THR A 147 17.52 -27.34 12.95
CA THR A 147 18.41 -28.49 12.79
C THR A 147 19.63 -28.06 11.97
N PRO A 148 20.87 -28.18 12.50
CA PRO A 148 22.06 -27.79 11.76
C PRO A 148 22.43 -28.86 10.72
N VAL A 149 22.60 -28.44 9.46
CA VAL A 149 23.14 -29.29 8.38
C VAL A 149 24.43 -28.68 7.83
N GLN A 150 25.35 -29.54 7.41
CA GLN A 150 26.61 -29.13 6.80
C GLN A 150 26.44 -29.07 5.28
N ALA A 151 26.19 -27.88 4.75
CA ALA A 151 26.02 -27.65 3.32
C ALA A 151 27.36 -27.33 2.66
N GLU A 152 27.65 -27.92 1.52
CA GLU A 152 28.87 -27.67 0.75
C GLU A 152 28.79 -26.29 0.10
N PHE A 153 29.80 -25.46 0.33
CA PHE A 153 29.94 -24.17 -0.31
C PHE A 153 30.10 -24.36 -1.83
N GLN A 154 29.34 -23.59 -2.61
CA GLN A 154 29.37 -23.67 -4.06
C GLN A 154 30.02 -22.42 -4.66
N ARG A 155 29.47 -21.25 -4.35
CA ARG A 155 29.92 -19.98 -4.93
C ARG A 155 29.33 -18.77 -4.19
N VAL A 156 29.79 -17.60 -4.60
CA VAL A 156 29.20 -16.30 -4.27
C VAL A 156 28.53 -15.73 -5.51
N ASP A 157 27.26 -15.35 -5.40
CA ASP A 157 26.49 -14.71 -6.48
C ASP A 157 26.17 -13.26 -6.12
N LEU A 158 26.19 -12.37 -7.11
CA LEU A 158 25.57 -11.04 -6.99
C LEU A 158 24.05 -11.17 -7.10
N ASN A 159 23.33 -10.60 -6.12
CA ASN A 159 21.89 -10.48 -6.20
C ASN A 159 21.49 -9.27 -7.06
N THR A 160 21.42 -9.47 -8.37
CA THR A 160 21.05 -8.44 -9.35
C THR A 160 19.61 -7.94 -9.23
N SER A 161 18.73 -8.70 -8.55
CA SER A 161 17.33 -8.29 -8.31
C SER A 161 17.17 -7.15 -7.30
N LEU A 162 18.21 -6.89 -6.49
CA LEU A 162 18.18 -5.82 -5.48
C LEU A 162 19.35 -4.87 -5.70
N GLN A 163 19.06 -3.58 -5.73
CA GLN A 163 20.07 -2.54 -5.81
C GLN A 163 19.78 -1.49 -4.74
N VAL A 164 20.81 -1.12 -3.97
CA VAL A 164 20.75 -0.07 -2.95
C VAL A 164 21.94 0.84 -3.14
N ASN A 165 21.70 2.15 -3.27
CA ASN A 165 22.74 3.16 -3.51
C ASN A 165 23.68 2.81 -4.69
N GLY A 166 23.16 2.17 -5.74
CA GLY A 166 23.93 1.75 -6.92
C GLY A 166 24.69 0.43 -6.76
N SER A 167 24.69 -0.18 -5.58
CA SER A 167 25.38 -1.44 -5.29
C SER A 167 24.40 -2.60 -5.18
N HIS A 168 24.79 -3.75 -5.74
CA HIS A 168 24.10 -5.02 -5.58
C HIS A 168 24.74 -5.81 -4.43
N PRO A 169 23.97 -6.42 -3.53
CA PRO A 169 24.55 -7.26 -2.48
C PRO A 169 24.97 -8.63 -3.04
N TYR A 170 25.98 -9.22 -2.43
CA TYR A 170 26.42 -10.60 -2.63
C TYR A 170 25.57 -11.58 -1.80
N ARG A 171 25.56 -12.85 -2.20
CA ARG A 171 24.97 -13.97 -1.46
C ARG A 171 25.87 -15.18 -1.59
N VAL A 172 26.04 -15.91 -0.49
CA VAL A 172 26.69 -17.21 -0.49
C VAL A 172 25.67 -18.27 -0.87
N ILE A 173 26.05 -19.13 -1.82
CA ILE A 173 25.27 -20.27 -2.27
C ILE A 173 25.94 -21.53 -1.73
N SER A 174 25.17 -22.34 -1.02
CA SER A 174 25.58 -23.67 -0.54
C SER A 174 24.56 -24.72 -0.93
N GLN A 175 25.01 -25.96 -0.99
CA GLN A 175 24.18 -27.09 -1.40
C GLN A 175 24.29 -28.22 -0.38
N TRP A 176 23.18 -28.87 -0.09
CA TRP A 176 23.14 -30.04 0.77
C TRP A 176 22.26 -31.11 0.13
N GLN A 177 22.75 -32.35 0.11
CA GLN A 177 21.92 -33.48 -0.26
C GLN A 177 21.36 -34.12 1.00
N ASN A 178 20.04 -34.18 1.09
CA ASN A 178 19.37 -34.84 2.20
C ASN A 178 19.64 -36.35 2.14
N PRO A 179 20.30 -36.93 3.16
CA PRO A 179 20.71 -38.34 3.13
C PRO A 179 19.52 -39.30 3.22
N ALA A 180 18.35 -38.86 3.69
CA ALA A 180 17.19 -39.71 3.87
C ALA A 180 16.42 -39.97 2.57
N ASN A 181 16.37 -38.99 1.66
CA ASN A 181 15.57 -39.04 0.44
C ASN A 181 16.34 -38.68 -0.84
N SER A 182 17.64 -38.38 -0.73
CA SER A 182 18.52 -37.95 -1.82
C SER A 182 18.14 -36.63 -2.49
N GLU A 183 17.22 -35.84 -1.91
CA GLU A 183 16.85 -34.52 -2.43
C GLU A 183 18.00 -33.52 -2.28
N ILE A 184 18.17 -32.67 -3.30
CA ILE A 184 19.18 -31.62 -3.30
C ILE A 184 18.52 -30.31 -2.88
N HIS A 185 19.01 -29.73 -1.80
CA HIS A 185 18.63 -28.41 -1.33
C HIS A 185 19.73 -27.41 -1.68
N VAL A 186 19.34 -26.27 -2.26
CA VAL A 186 20.23 -25.15 -2.54
C VAL A 186 19.85 -24.00 -1.62
N PHE A 187 20.76 -23.62 -0.75
CA PHE A 187 20.57 -22.57 0.21
C PHE A 187 21.22 -21.28 -0.26
N LYS A 188 20.51 -20.17 -0.07
CA LYS A 188 21.00 -18.82 -0.38
C LYS A 188 21.08 -18.03 0.91
N SER A 189 22.25 -17.47 1.20
CA SER A 189 22.41 -16.66 2.40
C SER A 189 21.62 -15.35 2.33
N ASN A 190 21.52 -14.67 3.47
CA ASN A 190 21.14 -13.26 3.51
C ASN A 190 22.12 -12.42 2.67
N ASN A 191 21.67 -11.21 2.29
CA ASN A 191 22.45 -10.25 1.51
C ASN A 191 23.70 -9.77 2.27
N ILE A 192 24.84 -9.78 1.61
CA ILE A 192 26.14 -9.31 2.10
C ILE A 192 26.56 -8.09 1.26
N TRP A 193 26.97 -7.00 1.90
CA TRP A 193 27.22 -5.72 1.20
C TRP A 193 28.69 -5.49 0.79
N PHE A 194 29.52 -6.52 0.90
CA PHE A 194 30.88 -6.61 0.36
C PHE A 194 31.06 -7.97 -0.31
N ASP A 195 32.10 -8.13 -1.12
CA ASP A 195 32.43 -9.43 -1.73
C ASP A 195 33.07 -10.36 -0.69
N PRO A 196 32.39 -11.43 -0.24
CA PRO A 196 32.91 -12.32 0.78
C PRO A 196 33.88 -13.39 0.24
N THR A 197 34.14 -13.44 -1.07
CA THR A 197 34.83 -14.58 -1.71
C THR A 197 36.16 -14.95 -1.04
N GLU A 198 37.00 -13.95 -0.75
CA GLU A 198 38.33 -14.15 -0.12
C GLU A 198 38.26 -14.54 1.36
N TYR A 199 37.08 -14.43 1.99
CA TYR A 199 36.87 -14.71 3.42
C TYR A 199 36.22 -16.07 3.68
N ILE A 200 35.96 -16.85 2.62
CA ILE A 200 35.36 -18.19 2.72
C ILE A 200 36.47 -19.21 2.49
N ASP A 201 37.09 -19.65 3.59
CA ASP A 201 38.19 -20.62 3.62
C ASP A 201 37.73 -22.06 3.92
N ARG A 202 36.42 -22.31 3.84
CA ARG A 202 35.77 -23.57 4.23
C ARG A 202 34.98 -24.18 3.09
N GLU A 203 35.08 -25.50 2.97
CA GLU A 203 34.29 -26.28 2.01
C GLU A 203 32.82 -26.45 2.45
N ARG A 204 32.53 -26.30 3.75
CA ARG A 204 31.19 -26.51 4.31
C ARG A 204 30.77 -25.35 5.20
N ILE A 205 29.48 -25.02 5.10
CA ILE A 205 28.82 -23.94 5.83
C ILE A 205 27.62 -24.54 6.57
N THR A 206 27.50 -24.21 7.85
CA THR A 206 26.35 -24.61 8.65
C THR A 206 25.09 -23.89 8.16
N VAL A 207 24.03 -24.64 7.91
CA VAL A 207 22.69 -24.10 7.63
C VAL A 207 21.75 -24.61 8.71
N PHE A 208 21.04 -23.71 9.38
CA PHE A 208 20.00 -24.04 10.36
C PHE A 208 18.66 -24.10 9.64
N MET A 209 18.07 -25.28 9.56
CA MET A 209 16.84 -25.54 8.81
C MET A 209 15.69 -25.90 9.75
N SER A 210 14.48 -25.43 9.46
CA SER A 210 13.28 -25.83 10.19
C SER A 210 12.93 -27.29 9.87
N SER A 211 12.54 -28.05 10.90
CA SER A 211 12.08 -29.43 10.74
C SER A 211 10.65 -29.52 10.20
N GLU A 212 9.87 -28.43 10.27
CA GLU A 212 8.50 -28.37 9.77
C GLU A 212 8.43 -27.95 8.30
N ASP A 213 9.33 -27.05 7.88
CA ASP A 213 9.40 -26.48 6.55
C ASP A 213 10.87 -26.33 6.10
N PRO A 214 11.40 -27.22 5.24
CA PRO A 214 12.77 -27.16 4.76
C PRO A 214 13.13 -25.91 3.96
N ASP A 215 12.13 -25.19 3.41
CA ASP A 215 12.35 -23.90 2.75
C ASP A 215 12.58 -22.76 3.75
N ASP A 216 12.32 -23.01 5.03
CA ASP A 216 12.67 -22.12 6.13
C ASP A 216 14.04 -22.45 6.72
N TYR A 217 15.04 -21.66 6.32
CA TYR A 217 16.41 -21.87 6.75
C TYR A 217 17.18 -20.55 6.95
N TYR A 218 18.30 -20.69 7.67
CA TYR A 218 19.27 -19.64 7.91
C TYR A 218 20.68 -20.18 7.63
N VAL A 219 21.38 -19.56 6.68
CA VAL A 219 22.80 -19.86 6.40
C VAL A 219 23.67 -19.10 7.39
N ASP A 220 24.49 -19.81 8.15
CA ASP A 220 25.39 -19.20 9.13
C ASP A 220 26.57 -18.53 8.44
N LEU A 221 26.65 -17.20 8.60
CA LEU A 221 27.71 -16.35 8.08
C LEU A 221 28.55 -15.73 9.19
N SER A 222 28.45 -16.21 10.43
CA SER A 222 29.14 -15.65 11.60
C SER A 222 30.66 -15.66 11.51
N PHE A 223 31.23 -16.41 10.57
CA PHE A 223 32.66 -16.45 10.29
C PHE A 223 33.16 -15.32 9.38
N LEU A 224 32.26 -14.61 8.69
CA LEU A 224 32.63 -13.47 7.84
C LEU A 224 32.92 -12.23 8.69
N PRO A 225 33.79 -11.33 8.23
CA PRO A 225 34.02 -10.06 8.90
C PRO A 225 32.75 -9.20 8.90
N GLU A 226 32.53 -8.45 9.98
CA GLU A 226 31.51 -7.41 10.02
C GLU A 226 32.02 -6.15 9.31
N MET A 227 31.19 -5.54 8.47
CA MET A 227 31.52 -4.22 7.94
C MET A 227 31.32 -3.16 9.02
N ALA A 228 32.27 -2.23 9.11
CA ALA A 228 32.09 -1.02 9.89
C ALA A 228 31.02 -0.13 9.23
N ASP A 229 30.01 0.27 10.01
CA ASP A 229 28.97 1.24 9.62
C ASP A 229 29.51 2.67 9.49
#